data_AF-A0A2V7MBM6-F1
#
_entry.id   AF-A0A2V7MBM6-F1
#
_cell.length_a   1.000
_cell.length_b   1.000
_cell.length_c   1.000
_cell.angle_alpha   90.00
_cell.angle_beta   90.00
_cell.angle_gamma   90.00
#
_symmetry.space_group_name_H-M   'P 1'
#
loop_
_entity.id
_entity.type
_entity.pdbx_description
1 polymer ?
#
loop_
_entity_poly.entity_id
_entity_poly.type
_entity_poly.pdbx_seq_one_letter_code
_entity_poly.pdbx_strand_id
1 'polypeptide(L)' 'MSIAFPSAEWVSAYGVAINASDGYRAASLEWTHGPVALVVNRQPEIGIGEPVGIWLDLERGVCREAKVVSHVDE' A
#
# COMPACT_ATOMS: atom_id res chain seq x y z
N MET A 1 -16.26 -13.08 0.31
CA MET A 1 -15.72 -12.42 1.51
C MET A 1 -15.01 -11.15 1.05
N SER A 2 -15.30 -9.99 1.65
CA SER A 2 -14.54 -8.77 1.41
C SER A 2 -13.39 -8.68 2.41
N ILE A 3 -12.18 -8.43 1.93
CA ILE A 3 -11.02 -8.20 2.79
C ILE A 3 -11.13 -6.79 3.38
N ALA A 4 -10.97 -6.63 4.69
CA ALA A 4 -11.16 -5.35 5.37
C ALA A 4 -10.02 -4.37 5.03
N PHE A 5 -10.37 -3.14 4.61
CA PHE A 5 -9.39 -2.06 4.45
C PHE A 5 -9.13 -1.35 5.80
N PRO A 6 -7.90 -0.93 6.13
CA PRO A 6 -6.61 -1.22 5.49
C PRO A 6 -5.85 -2.37 6.20
N SER A 7 -6.45 -3.55 6.33
CA SER A 7 -5.80 -4.70 6.98
C SER A 7 -4.54 -5.18 6.24
N ALA A 8 -3.68 -5.94 6.93
CA ALA A 8 -2.48 -6.53 6.33
C ALA A 8 -2.81 -7.43 5.13
N GLU A 9 -3.90 -8.20 5.19
CA GLU A 9 -4.36 -9.03 4.07
C GLU A 9 -4.76 -8.16 2.87
N TRP A 10 -5.46 -7.04 3.11
CA TRP A 10 -5.84 -6.11 2.04
C TRP A 10 -4.61 -5.48 1.39
N VAL A 11 -3.63 -5.04 2.20
CA VAL A 11 -2.38 -4.44 1.72
C VAL A 11 -1.56 -5.45 0.91
N SER A 12 -1.48 -6.71 1.37
CA SER A 12 -0.84 -7.77 0.61
C SER A 12 -1.53 -8.00 -0.75
N ALA A 13 -2.87 -8.09 -0.75
CA ALA A 13 -3.65 -8.22 -1.98
C ALA A 13 -3.46 -7.01 -2.91
N TYR A 14 -3.29 -5.81 -2.37
CA TYR A 14 -3.01 -4.62 -3.17
C TYR A 14 -1.66 -4.69 -3.87
N GLY A 15 -0.60 -5.15 -3.19
CA GLY A 15 0.70 -5.40 -3.84
C GLY A 15 0.62 -6.41 -5.00
N VAL A 16 -0.18 -7.47 -4.83
CA VAL A 16 -0.45 -8.44 -5.91
C VAL A 16 -1.18 -7.77 -7.07
N ALA A 17 -2.21 -6.97 -6.80
CA ALA A 17 -2.98 -6.26 -7.82
C ALA A 17 -2.13 -5.26 -8.61
N ILE A 18 -1.21 -4.55 -7.95
CA ILE A 18 -0.24 -3.66 -8.60
C ILE A 18 0.59 -4.45 -9.63
N ASN A 19 1.15 -5.59 -9.22
CA ASN A 19 1.99 -6.43 -10.09
C ASN A 19 1.25 -7.07 -11.27
N ALA A 20 -0.06 -7.29 -11.12
CA ALA A 20 -0.94 -7.80 -12.17
C ALA A 20 -1.42 -6.72 -13.16
N SER A 21 -1.15 -5.44 -12.90
CA SER A 21 -1.59 -4.33 -13.74
C SER A 21 -0.55 -3.96 -14.79
N ASP A 22 -0.83 -4.28 -16.05
CA ASP A 22 0.02 -3.89 -17.19
C ASP A 22 0.14 -2.37 -17.35
N GLY A 23 -0.96 -1.65 -17.06
CA GLY A 23 -0.98 -0.19 -17.10
C GLY A 23 -0.08 0.43 -16.03
N TYR A 24 -0.11 -0.10 -14.81
CA TYR A 24 0.79 0.34 -13.75
C TYR A 24 2.24 0.05 -14.12
N ARG A 25 2.52 -1.19 -14.58
CA ARG A 25 3.87 -1.61 -14.98
C ARG A 25 4.44 -0.66 -16.02
N ALA A 26 3.71 -0.40 -17.11
CA ALA A 26 4.15 0.48 -18.20
C ALA A 26 4.39 1.92 -17.72
N ALA A 27 3.50 2.46 -16.89
CA ALA A 27 3.60 3.84 -16.40
C ALA A 27 4.73 4.07 -15.39
N SER A 28 5.24 3.03 -14.74
CA SER A 28 6.21 3.13 -13.64
C SER A 28 7.55 2.43 -13.90
N LEU A 29 7.86 2.08 -15.16
CA LEU A 29 9.14 1.47 -15.56
C LEU A 29 10.37 2.29 -15.15
N GLU A 30 10.25 3.62 -15.13
CA GLU A 30 11.33 4.55 -14.77
C GLU A 30 11.34 4.91 -13.29
N TRP A 31 10.40 4.39 -12.49
CA TRP A 31 10.37 4.67 -11.05
C TRP A 31 11.54 4.00 -10.33
N THR A 32 12.46 4.82 -9.81
CA THR A 32 13.61 4.39 -8.99
C THR A 32 13.75 5.22 -7.71
N HIS A 33 12.70 5.90 -7.28
CA HIS A 33 12.73 6.80 -6.11
C HIS A 33 12.49 6.08 -4.77
N GLY A 34 12.43 4.75 -4.80
CA GLY A 34 12.25 3.92 -3.62
C GLY A 34 10.79 3.81 -3.19
N PRO A 35 10.55 3.42 -1.92
CA PRO A 35 9.24 3.07 -1.44
C PRO A 35 8.31 4.29 -1.28
N VAL A 36 7.01 4.03 -1.40
CA VAL A 36 5.94 5.02 -1.18
C VAL A 36 5.13 4.59 0.04
N ALA A 37 4.84 5.56 0.92
CA ALA A 37 3.92 5.37 2.03
C ALA A 37 2.60 6.09 1.75
N LEU A 38 1.48 5.37 1.83
CA LEU A 38 0.14 5.95 1.86
C LEU A 38 -0.33 6.00 3.31
N VAL A 39 -0.62 7.20 3.81
CA VAL A 39 -1.15 7.38 5.18
C VAL A 39 -2.66 7.44 5.14
N VAL A 40 -3.29 6.47 5.79
CA VAL A 40 -4.73 6.43 6.00
C VAL A 40 -5.00 7.12 7.33
N ASN A 41 -5.64 8.28 7.27
CA ASN A 41 -6.02 9.02 8.47
C ASN A 41 -7.09 8.25 9.26
N ARG A 42 -7.13 8.52 10.57
CA ARG A 42 -8.21 8.04 11.44
C ARG A 42 -9.58 8.45 10.90
N GLN A 43 -10.44 7.47 10.67
CA GLN A 43 -11.82 7.64 10.20
C GLN A 43 -12.76 6.65 10.92
N PRO A 44 -13.21 6.99 12.14
CA PRO A 44 -14.01 6.08 12.96
C PRO A 44 -15.34 5.69 12.33
N GLU A 45 -15.92 6.55 11.48
CA GLU A 45 -17.18 6.29 10.78
C GLU A 45 -17.14 5.06 9.86
N ILE A 46 -15.95 4.67 9.42
CA ILE A 46 -15.71 3.49 8.59
C ILE A 46 -14.85 2.43 9.29
N GLY A 47 -14.71 2.53 10.62
CA GLY A 47 -14.01 1.53 11.44
C GLY A 47 -12.49 1.70 11.54
N ILE A 48 -11.93 2.83 11.09
CA ILE A 48 -10.49 3.11 11.18
C ILE A 48 -10.23 3.94 12.45
N GLY A 49 -9.97 3.23 13.56
CA GLY A 49 -9.82 3.82 14.89
C GLY A 49 -8.53 4.62 15.10
N GLU A 50 -7.46 4.25 14.41
CA GLU A 50 -6.13 4.84 14.48
C GLU A 50 -5.58 5.06 13.06
N PRO A 51 -4.69 6.05 12.83
CA PRO A 51 -4.06 6.21 11.54
C PRO A 51 -3.19 4.99 11.19
N VAL A 52 -3.21 4.58 9.92
CA VAL A 52 -2.50 3.40 9.41
C VAL A 52 -1.61 3.80 8.24
N GLY A 53 -0.34 3.42 8.27
CA GLY A 53 0.56 3.53 7.13
C GLY A 53 0.51 2.28 6.26
N ILE A 54 0.44 2.47 4.94
CA ILE A 54 0.64 1.41 3.95
C ILE A 54 1.97 1.70 3.25
N TRP A 55 2.95 0.85 3.46
CA TRP A 55 4.26 0.96 2.84
C TRP A 55 4.36 0.02 1.63
N LEU A 56 4.73 0.59 0.48
CA LEU A 56 4.85 -0.09 -0.79
C LEU A 56 6.28 0.05 -1.30
N ASP A 57 6.98 -1.06 -1.44
CA ASP A 57 8.30 -1.09 -2.05
C ASP A 57 8.19 -1.14 -3.57
N LEU A 58 8.28 0.02 -4.21
CA LEU A 58 8.04 0.17 -5.64
C LEU A 58 9.36 0.38 -6.38
N GLU A 59 9.58 -0.43 -7.41
CA GLU A 59 10.74 -0.29 -8.30
C GLU A 59 10.37 -0.75 -9.72
N ARG A 60 10.61 0.10 -10.71
CA ARG A 60 10.56 -0.22 -12.16
C ARG A 60 9.35 -1.06 -12.59
N GLY A 61 8.15 -0.66 -12.20
CA GLY A 61 6.92 -1.35 -12.59
C GLY A 61 6.50 -2.52 -11.70
N VAL A 62 7.19 -2.73 -10.56
CA VAL A 62 6.94 -3.86 -9.65
C VAL A 62 6.80 -3.36 -8.22
N CYS A 63 5.82 -3.91 -7.50
CA CYS A 63 5.72 -3.84 -6.05
C CYS A 63 6.43 -5.07 -5.45
N ARG A 64 7.60 -4.87 -4.85
CA ARG A 64 8.41 -5.95 -4.26
C ARG A 64 7.87 -6.44 -2.92
N GLU A 65 7.32 -5.52 -2.14
CA GLU A 65 6.70 -5.80 -0.84
C GLU A 65 5.60 -4.75 -0.57
N ALA A 66 4.52 -5.17 0.09
CA ALA A 66 3.47 -4.29 0.58
C ALA A 66 3.14 -4.69 2.03
N LYS A 67 3.21 -3.73 2.97
CA LYS A 67 2.95 -4.01 4.39
C LYS A 67 2.30 -2.82 5.10
N VAL A 68 1.57 -3.16 6.17
CA VAL A 68 1.07 -2.18 7.13
C VAL A 68 2.23 -1.75 8.03
N VAL A 69 2.35 -0.44 8.26
CA VAL A 69 3.30 0.16 9.19
C VAL A 69 2.56 1.12 10.12
N SER A 70 2.98 1.19 11.38
CA SER A 70 2.50 2.21 12.32
C SER A 70 3.30 3.49 12.16
N HIS A 71 2.65 4.65 12.32
CA HIS A 71 3.39 5.86 12.62
C HIS A 71 4.03 5.67 14.01
N VAL A 72 5.34 5.78 14.09
CA VAL A 72 6.03 5.86 15.38
C VAL A 72 6.09 7.35 15.68
N ASP A 73 5.36 7.80 16.70
CA ASP A 73 5.50 9.16 17.20
C ASP A 73 6.95 9.34 17.71
N GLU A 74 7.66 10.35 17.19
CA GLU A 74 8.98 10.78 17.65
C GLU A 74 8.86 11.82 18.78
#